data_AF-A0A8C1I9U8-F1
#
_entry.id   AF-A0A8C1I9U8-F1
#
_cell.length_a   1.000
_cell.length_b   1.000
_cell.length_c   1.000
_cell.angle_alpha   90.00
_cell.angle_beta   90.00
_cell.angle_gamma   90.00
#
_symmetry.space_group_name_H-M   'P 1'
#
loop_
_entity.id
_entity.type
_entity.pdbx_description
1 polymer ?
#
loop_
_entity_poly.entity_id
_entity_poly.type
_entity_poly.pdbx_seq_one_letter_code
_entity_poly.pdbx_strand_id
1 'polypeptide(L)'
;MELQTYRYHGHSMSNPGVSDPVTMLKDRMISNNMASLEEIKDIDAEIRKKIEEAAQFATSDPEPPLEALCNHIFYNDAPLEVRGTNPWMKLKSIS
;
A
#
# COMPACT_ATOMS: atom_id res chain seq x y z
N MET A 1 24.46 -3.55 -9.02
CA MET A 1 24.31 -2.49 -8.00
C MET A 1 23.84 -3.16 -6.73
N GLU A 2 24.54 -2.94 -5.63
CA GLU A 2 24.16 -3.47 -4.31
C GLU A 2 23.80 -2.28 -3.41
N LEU A 3 22.64 -2.33 -2.76
CA LEU A 3 22.16 -1.27 -1.87
C LEU A 3 22.15 -1.79 -0.44
N GLN A 4 23.04 -1.21 0.38
CA GLN A 4 23.07 -1.49 1.81
C GLN A 4 21.96 -0.68 2.49
N THR A 5 20.88 -1.36 2.87
CA THR A 5 19.71 -0.77 3.54
C THR A 5 19.30 -1.60 4.76
N TYR A 6 18.36 -1.09 5.54
CA TYR A 6 17.89 -1.72 6.76
C TYR A 6 16.36 -1.66 6.86
N ARG A 7 15.69 -2.74 7.27
CA ARG A 7 14.26 -2.70 7.63
C ARG A 7 14.09 -2.58 9.15
N TYR A 8 13.29 -1.62 9.60
CA TYR A 8 13.01 -1.39 11.03
C TYR A 8 12.02 -2.34 11.66
N HIS A 9 11.29 -3.10 10.87
CA HIS A 9 10.42 -4.13 11.39
C HIS A 9 11.08 -5.46 11.06
N GLY A 10 10.93 -6.46 11.94
CA GLY A 10 11.36 -7.85 11.75
C GLY A 10 10.89 -8.47 10.42
N HIS A 11 11.29 -9.72 10.15
CA HIS A 11 10.78 -10.44 8.96
C HIS A 11 9.25 -10.55 9.04
N SER A 12 8.74 -10.54 10.28
CA SER A 12 7.40 -10.12 10.70
C SER A 12 7.55 -9.23 11.96
N MET A 13 6.49 -8.51 12.34
CA MET A 13 6.42 -7.45 13.38
C MET A 13 7.50 -7.52 14.48
N SER A 14 8.49 -6.59 14.46
CA SER A 14 9.17 -5.93 15.63
C SER A 14 10.56 -5.31 15.33
N ASN A 15 10.76 -4.10 15.90
CA ASN A 15 11.96 -3.38 16.42
C ASN A 15 12.99 -2.54 15.58
N PRO A 16 13.23 -1.27 16.01
CA PRO A 16 13.78 -0.18 15.20
C PRO A 16 15.30 -0.19 15.05
N GLY A 17 15.76 0.31 13.91
CA GLY A 17 17.17 0.35 13.48
C GLY A 17 17.78 1.75 13.54
N VAL A 18 19.09 1.79 13.32
CA VAL A 18 20.01 2.84 13.81
C VAL A 18 20.27 3.98 12.80
N SER A 19 19.69 3.95 11.59
CA SER A 19 19.93 4.99 10.58
C SER A 19 18.70 5.28 9.73
N ASP A 20 18.05 6.42 9.96
CA ASP A 20 16.82 6.87 9.30
C ASP A 20 17.08 7.73 8.06
N PRO A 21 16.75 7.24 6.83
CA PRO A 21 16.95 8.01 5.61
C PRO A 21 16.15 9.32 5.61
N VAL A 22 14.98 9.36 6.27
CA VAL A 22 14.14 10.57 6.35
C VAL A 22 14.82 11.62 7.21
N THR A 23 15.29 11.25 8.40
CA THR A 23 16.06 12.15 9.27
C THR A 23 17.36 12.63 8.60
N MET A 24 18.10 11.72 7.95
CA MET A 24 19.32 12.09 7.22
C MET A 24 19.05 13.12 6.10
N LEU A 25 17.95 12.97 5.36
CA LEU A 25 17.56 13.93 4.33
C LEU A 25 17.17 15.27 4.94
N LYS A 26 16.32 15.25 5.98
CA LYS A 26 15.89 16.45 6.72
C LYS A 26 17.09 17.28 7.18
N ASP A 27 18.06 16.65 7.85
CA ASP A 27 19.23 17.34 8.39
C ASP A 27 20.10 17.93 7.28
N ARG A 28 20.23 17.25 6.14
CA ARG A 28 20.92 17.77 4.95
C ARG A 28 20.20 18.95 4.32
N MET A 29 18.87 18.91 4.24
CA MET A 29 18.10 20.02 3.66
C MET A 29 18.16 21.27 4.52
N ILE A 30 18.05 21.11 5.85
CA ILE A 30 18.15 22.23 6.79
C ILE A 30 19.56 22.81 6.80
N SER A 31 20.61 21.98 6.88
CA SER A 31 22.01 22.45 6.92
C SER A 31 22.44 23.18 5.65
N ASN A 32 21.83 22.85 4.50
CA ASN A 32 22.08 23.53 3.23
C ASN A 32 21.07 24.64 2.90
N ASN A 33 20.22 25.05 3.87
CA ASN A 33 19.21 26.10 3.72
C ASN A 33 18.26 25.87 2.52
N MET A 34 17.94 24.60 2.24
CA MET A 34 17.04 24.17 1.15
C MET A 34 15.58 24.09 1.59
N ALA A 35 15.34 23.95 2.89
CA ALA A 35 14.01 23.96 3.50
C ALA A 35 14.11 24.40 4.97
N SER A 36 13.05 24.98 5.48
CA SER A 36 12.87 25.32 6.88
C SER A 36 12.32 24.12 7.68
N LEU A 37 12.50 24.16 9.00
CA LEU A 37 11.91 23.16 9.89
C LEU A 37 10.36 23.22 9.87
N GLU A 38 9.78 24.40 9.62
CA GLU A 38 8.34 24.62 9.57
C GLU A 38 7.74 23.95 8.33
N GLU A 39 8.32 24.17 7.14
CA GLU A 39 7.87 23.52 5.90
C GLU A 39 7.89 21.99 6.01
N ILE A 40 8.92 21.42 6.64
CA ILE A 40 9.02 19.95 6.82
C ILE A 40 7.92 19.44 7.77
N LYS A 41 7.59 20.19 8.83
CA LYS A 41 6.49 19.83 9.73
C LYS A 41 5.13 19.94 9.06
N ASP A 42 4.94 20.93 8.20
CA ASP A 42 3.71 21.11 7.44
C ASP A 42 3.50 19.94 6.46
N ILE A 43 4.57 19.50 5.79
CA ILE A 43 4.57 18.28 4.95
C ILE A 43 4.21 17.04 5.78
N ASP A 44 4.81 16.86 6.96
CA ASP A 44 4.50 15.71 7.84
C ASP A 44 3.01 15.71 8.25
N ALA A 45 2.45 16.88 8.56
CA ALA A 45 1.04 17.03 8.92
C ALA A 45 0.12 16.70 7.73
N GLU A 46 0.45 17.18 6.53
CA GLU A 46 -0.30 16.89 5.31
C GLU A 46 -0.27 15.38 4.98
N ILE A 47 0.90 14.74 5.08
CA ILE A 47 1.05 13.31 4.83
C ILE A 47 0.25 12.49 5.83
N ARG A 48 0.28 12.84 7.13
CA ARG A 48 -0.53 12.16 8.15
C ARG A 48 -2.02 12.24 7.83
N LYS A 49 -2.49 13.42 7.42
CA LYS A 49 -3.88 13.60 7.01
C LYS A 49 -4.24 12.72 5.81
N LYS A 50 -3.40 12.67 4.78
CA LYS A 50 -3.59 11.81 3.60
C LYS A 50 -3.63 10.32 3.97
N ILE A 51 -2.76 9.89 4.89
CA ILE A 51 -2.73 8.49 5.36
C ILE A 51 -4.02 8.16 6.12
N GLU A 52 -4.48 9.05 7.00
CA GLU A 52 -5.72 8.85 7.76
C GLU A 52 -6.94 8.76 6.83
N GLU A 53 -7.05 9.66 5.85
CA GLU A 53 -8.11 9.65 4.84
C GLU A 53 -8.08 8.35 4.02
N ALA A 54 -6.90 7.88 3.62
CA ALA A 54 -6.74 6.63 2.89
C ALA A 54 -7.07 5.41 3.75
N ALA A 55 -6.71 5.41 5.03
CA ALA A 55 -7.02 4.34 5.97
C ALA A 55 -8.54 4.26 6.25
N GLN A 56 -9.18 5.41 6.40
CA GLN A 56 -10.63 5.49 6.57
C GLN A 56 -11.36 5.01 5.32
N PHE A 57 -10.89 5.40 4.12
CA PHE A 57 -11.41 4.85 2.88
C PHE A 57 -11.25 3.33 2.83
N ALA A 58 -10.05 2.80 3.05
CA ALA A 58 -9.78 1.37 2.99
C ALA A 58 -10.56 0.52 4.01
N THR A 59 -10.97 1.11 5.15
CA THR A 59 -11.78 0.42 6.18
C THR A 59 -13.28 0.55 5.99
N SER A 60 -13.73 1.54 5.22
CA SER A 60 -15.16 1.75 4.92
C SER A 60 -15.57 1.25 3.53
N ASP A 61 -14.61 0.99 2.65
CA ASP A 61 -14.84 0.46 1.31
C ASP A 61 -15.47 -0.95 1.42
N PRO A 62 -16.60 -1.22 0.72
CA PRO A 62 -17.25 -2.51 0.79
C PRO A 62 -16.36 -3.61 0.20
N GLU A 63 -16.53 -4.83 0.73
CA GLU A 63 -15.88 -6.00 0.14
C GLU A 63 -16.32 -6.22 -1.31
N PRO A 64 -15.45 -6.83 -2.15
CA PRO A 64 -15.82 -7.15 -3.52
C PRO A 64 -17.09 -8.02 -3.58
N PRO A 65 -18.00 -7.75 -4.54
CA PRO A 65 -19.21 -8.54 -4.69
C PRO A 65 -18.88 -9.99 -5.04
N LEU A 66 -19.68 -10.94 -4.56
CA LEU A 66 -19.44 -12.37 -4.74
C LEU A 66 -19.41 -12.78 -6.22
N GLU A 67 -20.12 -12.05 -7.08
CA GLU A 67 -20.13 -12.27 -8.53
C GLU A 67 -18.76 -12.03 -9.18
N ALA A 68 -17.91 -11.21 -8.56
CA ALA A 68 -16.56 -10.92 -9.05
C ALA A 68 -15.51 -11.94 -8.58
N LEU A 69 -15.89 -12.93 -7.76
CA LEU A 69 -14.97 -13.91 -7.15
C LEU A 69 -14.02 -14.56 -8.16
N CYS A 70 -14.54 -14.89 -9.35
CA CYS A 70 -13.79 -15.60 -10.38
C CYS A 70 -13.31 -14.71 -11.52
N ASN A 71 -13.42 -13.39 -11.42
CA ASN A 71 -12.89 -12.51 -12.46
C ASN A 71 -11.36 -12.61 -12.55
N HIS A 72 -10.82 -12.30 -13.73
CA HIS A 72 -9.39 -12.23 -14.02
C HIS A 72 -8.62 -13.57 -13.93
N ILE A 73 -9.28 -14.71 -14.22
CA ILE A 73 -8.60 -16.01 -14.37
C ILE A 73 -7.75 -16.06 -15.65
N PHE A 74 -8.29 -15.56 -16.75
CA PHE A 74 -7.56 -15.39 -18.02
C PHE A 74 -7.60 -13.93 -18.45
N TYR A 75 -6.65 -13.56 -19.30
CA TYR A 75 -6.55 -12.22 -19.87
C TYR A 75 -6.95 -12.25 -21.35
N ASN A 76 -7.82 -11.31 -21.76
CA ASN A 76 -8.31 -11.16 -23.13
C ASN A 76 -9.03 -12.39 -23.71
N ASP A 77 -9.74 -13.13 -22.86
CA ASP A 77 -10.58 -14.26 -23.25
C ASP A 77 -12.07 -13.94 -23.10
N ALA A 78 -12.91 -14.71 -23.79
CA ALA A 78 -14.35 -14.60 -23.65
C ALA A 78 -14.80 -15.05 -22.24
N PRO A 79 -15.90 -14.47 -21.69
CA PRO A 79 -16.41 -14.88 -20.39
C PRO A 79 -16.67 -16.38 -20.29
N LEU A 80 -16.29 -16.97 -19.16
CA LEU A 80 -16.38 -18.41 -18.92
C LEU A 80 -17.11 -18.73 -17.61
N GLU A 81 -17.65 -19.94 -17.53
CA GLU A 81 -18.27 -20.47 -16.30
C GLU A 81 -17.24 -21.25 -15.49
N VAL A 82 -17.13 -20.93 -14.20
CA VAL A 82 -16.27 -21.60 -13.23
C VAL A 82 -17.14 -22.42 -12.27
N ARG A 83 -16.73 -23.65 -11.99
CA ARG A 83 -17.42 -24.52 -11.03
C ARG A 83 -17.15 -24.05 -9.60
N GLY A 84 -18.22 -23.83 -8.84
CA GLY A 84 -18.16 -23.53 -7.41
C GLY A 84 -17.99 -24.79 -6.54
N THR A 85 -18.41 -24.70 -5.28
CA THR A 85 -18.23 -25.77 -4.28
C THR A 85 -19.02 -27.05 -4.57
N ASN A 86 -20.03 -26.97 -5.44
CA ASN A 86 -20.82 -28.12 -5.89
C ASN A 86 -21.07 -28.04 -7.40
N PRO A 87 -21.50 -29.15 -8.07
CA PRO A 87 -21.68 -29.19 -9.52
C PRO A 87 -22.71 -28.20 -10.09
N TRP A 88 -23.64 -27.72 -9.27
CA TRP A 88 -24.72 -26.83 -9.69
C TRP A 88 -24.41 -25.35 -9.45
N MET A 89 -23.38 -25.06 -8.66
CA MET A 89 -22.90 -23.71 -8.42
C MET A 89 -22.01 -23.28 -9.58
N LYS A 90 -22.50 -22.32 -10.38
CA LYS A 90 -21.78 -21.73 -11.52
C LYS A 90 -21.44 -20.29 -11.21
N LEU A 91 -20.17 -19.97 -11.29
CA LEU A 91 -19.63 -18.62 -11.13
C LEU A 91 -19.20 -18.10 -12.51
N LYS A 92 -19.28 -16.79 -12.72
CA LYS A 92 -18.82 -16.17 -13.97
C LYS A 92 -17.41 -15.65 -13.77
N SER A 93 -16.60 -15.80 -14.79
CA SER A 93 -15.27 -15.22 -14.88
C SER A 93 -15.18 -14.35 -16.11
N ILE A 94 -14.79 -13.10 -15.92
CA ILE A 94 -14.56 -12.11 -16.96
C ILE A 94 -13.10 -11.66 -16.85
N SER A 95 -12.40 -11.57 -17.99
CA SER A 95 -11.02 -11.08 -18.10
C SER A 95 -10.84 -9.65 -17.65
#